data_AF-A0A5N6VB50-F1
#
_entry.id   AF-A0A5N6VB50-F1
#
_cell.length_a   1.000
_cell.length_b   1.000
_cell.length_c   1.000
_cell.angle_alpha   90.00
_cell.angle_beta   90.00
_cell.angle_gamma   90.00
#
_symmetry.space_group_name_H-M   'P 1'
#
loop_
_entity.id
_entity.type
_entity.pdbx_description
1 polymer ?
#
loop_
_entity_poly.entity_id
_entity_poly.type
_entity_poly.pdbx_seq_one_letter_code
_entity_poly.pdbx_strand_id
1 'polypeptide(L)'
;MMGSIIPFLTEGQLRFFLLSNRVIQWLSSVIVLGITSYLIHTGPRGLTIVYLEIVAVVSVVVFLPAFVSPFLSTPVKDFVLFVDVIFSYLWLTGFIFAAVDYNQNNCHANAPPGVVCSVKWANEAFIFLTFIFTFFAMFLETLALWLSRRSQNASSSQHEKHDPRTSVHSDTRLPGDHNNTQEPTATPAQVV
;
A
#
# COMPACT_ATOMS: atom_id res chain seq x y z
N MET A 1 27.05 17.03 3.25
CA MET A 1 26.58 17.88 4.37
C MET A 1 25.13 18.26 4.10
N MET A 2 24.29 18.07 5.12
CA MET A 2 22.97 18.69 5.38
C MET A 2 21.93 18.78 4.25
N GLY A 3 20.75 18.18 4.48
CA GLY A 3 19.54 18.56 3.76
C GLY A 3 18.41 17.54 3.71
N SER A 4 18.35 16.57 4.63
CA SER A 4 17.15 15.76 4.82
C SER A 4 16.09 16.62 5.51
N ILE A 5 15.38 17.46 4.74
CA ILE A 5 14.34 18.39 5.23
C ILE A 5 12.99 17.67 5.38
N ILE A 6 12.98 16.39 5.76
CA ILE A 6 11.75 15.77 6.27
C ILE A 6 12.08 14.94 7.53
N PRO A 7 12.42 15.58 8.66
CA PRO A 7 12.57 14.89 9.94
C PRO A 7 11.25 15.01 10.70
N PHE A 8 10.24 14.17 10.43
CA PHE A 8 9.09 14.13 11.34
C PHE A 8 8.32 12.81 11.41
N LEU A 9 8.22 12.03 10.33
CA LEU A 9 7.55 10.73 10.38
C LEU A 9 8.56 9.60 10.51
N THR A 10 8.79 9.13 11.75
CA THR A 10 9.39 7.82 11.98
C THR A 10 8.55 6.76 11.24
N GLU A 11 9.15 5.73 10.64
CA GLU A 11 8.38 4.70 9.91
C GLU A 11 7.23 4.11 10.75
N GLY A 12 7.44 3.98 12.06
CA GLY A 12 6.41 3.53 13.01
C GLY A 12 5.22 4.50 13.11
N GLN A 13 5.45 5.82 13.05
CA GLN A 13 4.39 6.82 13.04
C GLN A 13 3.54 6.68 11.77
N LEU A 14 4.17 6.54 10.60
CA LEU A 14 3.46 6.39 9.33
C LEU A 14 2.58 5.12 9.32
N ARG A 15 3.14 4.00 9.81
CA ARG A 15 2.38 2.73 9.94
C ARG A 15 1.22 2.86 10.92
N PHE A 16 1.43 3.55 12.05
CA PHE A 16 0.39 3.81 13.04
C PHE A 16 -0.74 4.68 12.48
N PHE A 17 -0.40 5.77 11.79
CA PHE A 17 -1.39 6.64 11.14
C PHE A 17 -2.17 5.89 10.06
N LEU A 18 -1.48 5.10 9.24
CA LEU A 18 -2.11 4.28 8.19
C LEU A 18 -3.07 3.27 8.82
N LEU A 19 -2.63 2.50 9.83
CA LEU A 19 -3.49 1.55 10.55
C LEU A 19 -4.69 2.23 11.21
N SER A 20 -4.47 3.34 11.91
CA SER A 20 -5.55 4.09 12.56
C SER A 20 -6.59 4.57 11.55
N ASN A 21 -6.13 5.09 10.43
CA ASN A 21 -6.99 5.54 9.34
C ASN A 21 -7.80 4.37 8.76
N ARG A 22 -7.18 3.20 8.57
CA ARG A 22 -7.87 1.97 8.12
C ARG A 22 -8.94 1.49 9.10
N VAL A 23 -8.63 1.52 10.39
CA VAL A 23 -9.59 1.15 11.45
C VAL A 23 -10.78 2.10 11.43
N ILE A 24 -10.55 3.41 11.35
CA ILE A 24 -11.63 4.39 11.31
C ILE A 24 -12.47 4.25 10.03
N GLN A 25 -11.83 4.06 8.87
CA GLN A 25 -12.50 3.77 7.60
C GLN A 25 -13.40 2.53 7.70
N TRP A 26 -12.87 1.43 8.24
CA TRP A 26 -13.60 0.18 8.40
C TRP A 26 -14.76 0.32 9.38
N LEU A 27 -14.53 0.88 10.57
CA LEU A 27 -15.56 1.11 11.57
C LEU A 27 -16.68 2.01 11.03
N SER A 28 -16.33 3.06 10.28
CA SER A 28 -17.32 3.95 9.67
C SER A 28 -18.19 3.20 8.65
N SER A 29 -17.59 2.34 7.81
CA SER A 29 -18.34 1.51 6.86
C SER A 29 -19.29 0.51 7.55
N VAL A 30 -18.88 -0.06 8.69
CA VAL A 30 -19.72 -0.97 9.50
C VAL A 30 -20.89 -0.21 10.12
N ILE A 31 -20.67 1.02 10.60
CA ILE A 31 -21.75 1.86 11.13
C ILE A 31 -22.74 2.23 10.04
N VAL A 32 -22.27 2.63 8.85
CA VAL A 32 -23.15 2.90 7.70
C VAL A 32 -23.97 1.65 7.38
N LEU A 33 -23.34 0.48 7.27
CA LEU A 33 -24.02 -0.79 7.04
C LEU A 33 -25.13 -1.05 8.07
N GLY A 34 -24.84 -0.84 9.36
CA GLY A 34 -25.84 -1.03 10.42
C GLY A 34 -27.03 -0.07 10.29
N ILE A 35 -26.77 1.20 9.98
CA ILE A 35 -27.82 2.21 9.80
C ILE A 35 -28.63 1.93 8.54
N THR A 36 -28.00 1.67 7.39
CA THR A 36 -28.69 1.40 6.12
C THR A 36 -29.53 0.12 6.20
N SER A 37 -29.03 -0.91 6.88
CA SER A 37 -29.77 -2.16 7.11
C SER A 37 -31.01 -1.92 7.99
N TYR A 38 -30.89 -1.11 9.04
CA TYR A 38 -32.03 -0.70 9.86
C TYR A 38 -33.08 0.08 9.05
N LEU A 39 -32.64 0.98 8.15
CA LEU A 39 -33.54 1.74 7.27
C LEU A 39 -34.27 0.84 6.27
N ILE A 40 -33.61 -0.19 5.72
CA ILE A 40 -34.20 -1.19 4.81
C ILE A 40 -35.25 -2.03 5.52
N HIS A 41 -35.03 -2.40 6.78
CA HIS A 41 -35.99 -3.19 7.55
C HIS A 41 -37.24 -2.39 7.92
N THR A 42 -37.08 -1.09 8.18
CA THR A 42 -38.14 -0.23 8.72
C THR A 42 -39.02 0.41 7.64
N GLY A 43 -38.53 0.58 6.40
CA GLY A 43 -39.27 1.32 5.38
C GLY A 43 -39.06 0.85 3.93
N PRO A 44 -39.64 1.60 2.97
CA PRO A 44 -39.56 1.26 1.56
C PRO A 44 -38.10 1.28 1.07
N ARG A 45 -37.75 0.29 0.25
CA ARG A 45 -36.40 0.15 -0.33
C ARG A 45 -36.17 1.24 -1.38
N GLY A 46 -35.61 2.36 -0.97
CA GLY A 46 -35.16 3.42 -1.88
C GLY A 46 -33.90 3.01 -2.65
N LEU A 47 -33.75 3.49 -3.88
CA LEU A 47 -32.58 3.19 -4.73
C LEU A 47 -31.26 3.61 -4.06
N THR A 48 -31.23 4.81 -3.45
CA THR A 48 -30.07 5.33 -2.72
C THR A 48 -29.70 4.44 -1.53
N ILE A 49 -30.69 3.96 -0.77
CA ILE A 49 -30.47 3.11 0.40
C ILE A 49 -29.89 1.75 -0.02
N VAL A 50 -30.44 1.15 -1.09
CA VAL A 50 -29.94 -0.12 -1.62
C VAL A 50 -28.52 0.02 -2.18
N TYR A 51 -28.22 1.13 -2.87
CA TYR A 51 -26.88 1.43 -3.34
C TYR A 51 -25.89 1.53 -2.17
N LEU A 52 -26.22 2.30 -1.13
CA LEU A 52 -25.38 2.48 0.06
C LEU A 52 -25.17 1.16 0.81
N GLU A 53 -26.22 0.35 0.95
CA GLU A 53 -26.13 -0.99 1.57
C GLU A 53 -25.12 -1.87 0.84
N ILE A 54 -25.20 -1.97 -0.49
CA ILE A 54 -24.27 -2.78 -1.29
C ILE A 54 -22.85 -2.27 -1.14
N VAL A 55 -22.64 -0.97 -1.28
CA VAL A 55 -21.30 -0.37 -1.13
C VAL A 55 -20.74 -0.63 0.27
N ALA A 56 -21.56 -0.52 1.32
CA ALA A 56 -21.16 -0.79 2.69
C ALA A 56 -20.79 -2.27 2.92
N VAL A 57 -21.62 -3.23 2.47
CA VAL A 57 -21.34 -4.66 2.61
C VAL A 57 -20.03 -5.04 1.91
N VAL A 58 -19.85 -4.62 0.66
CA VAL A 58 -18.64 -4.96 -0.10
C VAL A 58 -17.42 -4.28 0.52
N SER A 59 -17.54 -3.04 1.00
CA SER A 59 -16.45 -2.33 1.70
C SER A 59 -15.98 -3.09 2.94
N VAL A 60 -16.90 -3.55 3.79
CA VAL A 60 -16.56 -4.26 5.04
C VAL A 60 -15.75 -5.52 4.77
N VAL A 61 -16.10 -6.27 3.72
CA VAL A 61 -15.40 -7.51 3.35
C VAL A 61 -14.04 -7.20 2.70
N VAL A 62 -14.01 -6.25 1.76
CA VAL A 62 -12.81 -5.96 0.97
C VAL A 62 -11.77 -5.15 1.77
N PHE A 63 -12.16 -4.42 2.81
CA PHE A 63 -11.23 -3.69 3.68
C PHE A 63 -10.53 -4.59 4.71
N LEU A 64 -10.98 -5.83 4.95
CA LEU A 64 -10.33 -6.74 5.90
C LEU A 64 -8.87 -7.08 5.53
N PRO A 65 -8.55 -7.44 4.28
CA PRO A 65 -7.16 -7.61 3.83
C PRO A 65 -6.29 -6.36 4.02
N ALA A 66 -6.88 -5.16 4.00
CA ALA A 66 -6.12 -3.90 4.12
C ALA A 66 -5.47 -3.72 5.50
N PHE A 67 -5.96 -4.41 6.55
CA PHE A 67 -5.31 -4.41 7.87
C PHE A 67 -3.93 -5.07 7.89
N VAL A 68 -3.67 -5.96 6.93
CA VAL A 68 -2.41 -6.70 6.81
C VAL A 68 -1.42 -5.97 5.87
N SER A 69 -1.89 -4.98 5.10
CA SER A 69 -1.09 -4.12 4.20
C SER A 69 0.21 -3.55 4.82
N PRO A 70 0.23 -3.03 6.06
CA PRO A 70 1.45 -2.47 6.64
C PRO A 70 2.52 -3.51 6.97
N PHE A 71 2.20 -4.80 6.91
CA PHE A 71 3.12 -5.91 7.20
C PHE A 71 3.56 -6.67 5.95
N LEU A 72 2.93 -6.46 4.79
CA LEU A 72 3.20 -7.22 3.57
C LEU A 72 4.01 -6.46 2.51
N SER A 73 4.53 -7.24 1.56
CA SER A 73 5.34 -6.80 0.42
C SER A 73 4.63 -5.80 -0.49
N THR A 74 5.40 -5.08 -1.31
CA THR A 74 4.93 -4.06 -2.27
C THR A 74 3.74 -4.44 -3.18
N PRO A 75 3.60 -5.67 -3.74
CA PRO A 75 2.48 -5.97 -4.64
C PRO A 75 1.10 -5.94 -3.95
N VAL A 76 1.03 -6.23 -2.65
CA VAL A 76 -0.23 -6.18 -1.90
C VAL A 76 -0.68 -4.75 -1.67
N LYS A 77 0.28 -3.83 -1.50
CA LYS A 77 0.01 -2.40 -1.33
C LYS A 77 -0.58 -1.79 -2.61
N ASP A 78 -0.10 -2.19 -3.79
CA ASP A 78 -0.66 -1.72 -5.06
C ASP A 78 -2.12 -2.19 -5.24
N PHE A 79 -2.46 -3.42 -4.82
CA PHE A 79 -3.84 -3.92 -4.84
C PHE A 79 -4.76 -3.16 -3.89
N VAL A 80 -4.32 -2.91 -2.65
CA VAL A 80 -5.11 -2.15 -1.65
C VAL A 80 -5.35 -0.71 -2.13
N LEU A 81 -4.35 -0.06 -2.71
CA LEU A 81 -4.49 1.27 -3.30
C LEU A 81 -5.54 1.27 -4.42
N PHE A 82 -5.49 0.30 -5.33
CA PHE A 82 -6.47 0.19 -6.42
C PHE A 82 -7.91 0.05 -5.89
N VAL A 83 -8.08 -0.79 -4.88
CA VAL A 83 -9.35 -0.97 -4.17
C VAL A 83 -9.82 0.37 -3.56
N ASP A 84 -8.95 1.09 -2.87
CA ASP A 84 -9.31 2.37 -2.25
C ASP A 84 -9.75 3.42 -3.27
N VAL A 85 -9.14 3.46 -4.45
CA VAL A 85 -9.55 4.38 -5.53
C VAL A 85 -10.99 4.10 -5.93
N ILE A 86 -11.34 2.83 -6.18
CA ILE A 86 -12.72 2.44 -6.53
C ILE A 86 -13.69 2.81 -5.41
N PHE A 87 -13.36 2.43 -4.18
CA PHE A 87 -14.24 2.70 -3.04
C PHE A 87 -14.36 4.20 -2.74
N SER A 88 -13.30 5.00 -2.92
CA SER A 88 -13.38 6.45 -2.75
C SER A 88 -14.42 7.07 -3.68
N TYR A 89 -14.50 6.59 -4.93
CA TYR A 89 -15.51 7.03 -5.89
C TYR A 89 -16.92 6.56 -5.47
N LEU A 90 -17.07 5.28 -5.10
CA LEU A 90 -18.36 4.73 -4.68
C LEU A 90 -18.93 5.44 -3.44
N TRP A 91 -18.08 5.70 -2.44
CA TRP A 91 -18.43 6.44 -1.23
C TRP A 91 -18.73 7.91 -1.52
N LEU A 92 -18.00 8.56 -2.42
CA LEU A 92 -18.30 9.92 -2.86
C LEU A 92 -19.66 10.02 -3.56
N THR A 93 -19.94 9.11 -4.50
CA THR A 93 -21.24 9.03 -5.18
C THR A 93 -22.37 8.76 -4.18
N GLY A 94 -22.14 7.85 -3.22
CA GLY A 94 -23.08 7.57 -2.14
C GLY A 94 -23.34 8.79 -1.26
N PHE A 95 -22.30 9.54 -0.92
CA PHE A 95 -22.41 10.80 -0.17
C PHE A 95 -23.25 11.83 -0.92
N ILE A 96 -22.99 12.03 -2.21
CA ILE A 96 -23.75 12.99 -3.03
C ILE A 96 -25.23 12.63 -3.07
N PHE A 97 -25.55 11.34 -3.29
CA PHE A 97 -26.95 10.91 -3.31
C PHE A 97 -27.60 10.97 -1.93
N ALA A 98 -26.88 10.64 -0.86
CA ALA A 98 -27.38 10.78 0.51
C ALA A 98 -27.64 12.25 0.86
N ALA A 99 -26.74 13.16 0.50
CA ALA A 99 -26.89 14.59 0.76
C ALA A 99 -28.08 15.18 0.00
N VAL A 100 -28.30 14.78 -1.27
CA VAL A 100 -29.48 15.21 -2.02
C VAL A 100 -30.76 14.64 -1.39
N ASP A 101 -30.79 13.35 -1.08
CA ASP A 101 -31.99 12.66 -0.55
C ASP A 101 -32.37 13.10 0.87
N TYR A 102 -31.39 13.39 1.74
CA TYR A 102 -31.65 13.77 3.13
C TYR A 102 -31.78 15.28 3.35
N ASN A 103 -31.27 16.11 2.43
CA ASN A 103 -31.34 17.57 2.52
C ASN A 103 -32.43 18.20 1.61
N GLN A 104 -33.01 17.47 0.65
CA GLN A 104 -34.11 17.98 -0.19
C GLN A 104 -35.46 18.08 0.56
N ASN A 105 -35.69 19.18 1.29
CA ASN A 105 -36.94 19.51 1.99
C ASN A 105 -37.44 18.44 2.99
N ASN A 106 -38.49 18.80 3.77
CA ASN A 106 -39.11 18.05 4.88
C ASN A 106 -38.57 16.62 5.08
N CYS A 107 -37.62 16.47 6.01
CA CYS A 107 -36.97 15.19 6.34
C CYS A 107 -37.95 14.02 6.65
N HIS A 108 -39.17 14.33 7.10
CA HIS A 108 -40.24 13.35 7.31
C HIS A 108 -40.86 12.78 6.02
N ALA A 109 -40.76 13.48 4.89
CA ALA A 109 -41.36 13.11 3.60
C ALA A 109 -40.40 12.33 2.69
N ASN A 110 -39.09 12.43 2.90
CA ASN A 110 -38.09 11.71 2.09
C ASN A 110 -37.87 10.28 2.58
N ALA A 111 -37.41 9.40 1.69
CA ALA A 111 -37.31 7.98 1.95
C ALA A 111 -36.24 7.65 3.03
N PRO A 112 -36.54 6.79 4.03
CA PRO A 112 -37.86 6.23 4.36
C PRO A 112 -38.70 7.25 5.16
N PRO A 113 -40.00 7.41 4.84
CA PRO A 113 -40.90 8.24 5.63
C PRO A 113 -41.15 7.62 7.00
N GLY A 114 -41.14 8.43 8.06
CA GLY A 114 -41.41 7.99 9.44
C GLY A 114 -40.19 7.66 10.30
N VAL A 115 -38.96 7.70 9.76
CA VAL A 115 -37.72 7.57 10.54
C VAL A 115 -37.28 8.93 11.08
N VAL A 116 -36.73 8.96 12.31
CA VAL A 116 -36.18 10.17 12.93
C VAL A 116 -35.07 10.80 12.07
N CYS A 117 -35.12 12.12 11.93
CA CYS A 117 -34.15 12.87 11.11
C CYS A 117 -32.71 12.74 11.57
N SER A 118 -32.50 12.56 12.88
CA SER A 118 -31.17 12.35 13.47
C SER A 118 -30.46 11.13 12.88
N VAL A 119 -31.19 10.05 12.57
CA VAL A 119 -30.61 8.82 11.99
C VAL A 119 -30.20 9.05 10.54
N LYS A 120 -30.96 9.85 9.78
CA LYS A 120 -30.64 10.20 8.39
C LYS A 120 -29.37 11.06 8.31
N TRP A 121 -29.28 12.10 9.15
CA TRP A 121 -28.08 12.94 9.24
C TRP A 121 -26.87 12.19 9.80
N ALA A 122 -27.08 11.27 10.76
CA ALA A 122 -26.02 10.39 11.22
C ALA A 122 -25.49 9.53 10.07
N ASN A 123 -26.38 8.92 9.27
CA ASN A 123 -25.99 8.14 8.11
C ASN A 123 -25.14 8.96 7.12
N GLU A 124 -25.60 10.16 6.76
CA GLU A 124 -24.85 11.08 5.90
C GLU A 124 -23.45 11.39 6.42
N ALA A 125 -23.35 11.69 7.73
CA ALA A 125 -22.09 12.01 8.38
C ALA A 125 -21.12 10.81 8.36
N PHE A 126 -21.59 9.59 8.62
CA PHE A 126 -20.74 8.40 8.58
C PHE A 126 -20.34 7.99 7.16
N ILE A 127 -21.17 8.26 6.15
CA ILE A 127 -20.82 8.09 4.72
C ILE A 127 -19.69 9.07 4.37
N PHE A 128 -19.81 10.34 4.76
CA PHE A 128 -18.74 11.33 4.57
C PHE A 128 -17.46 10.94 5.30
N LEU A 129 -17.58 10.43 6.53
CA LEU A 129 -16.44 9.94 7.32
C LEU A 129 -15.74 8.79 6.59
N THR A 130 -16.50 7.83 6.07
CA THR A 130 -15.93 6.71 5.32
C THR A 130 -15.21 7.20 4.06
N PHE A 131 -15.80 8.13 3.33
CA PHE A 131 -15.17 8.76 2.17
C PHE A 131 -13.84 9.45 2.52
N ILE A 132 -13.82 10.35 3.51
CA ILE A 132 -12.63 11.15 3.80
C ILE A 132 -11.49 10.29 4.35
N PHE A 133 -11.81 9.29 5.17
CA PHE A 133 -10.80 8.35 5.65
C PHE A 133 -10.32 7.44 4.52
N THR A 134 -11.17 7.01 3.59
CA THR A 134 -10.70 6.29 2.38
C THR A 134 -9.73 7.15 1.56
N PHE A 135 -10.03 8.44 1.39
CA PHE A 135 -9.14 9.39 0.71
C PHE A 135 -7.79 9.56 1.42
N PHE A 136 -7.79 9.73 2.74
CA PHE A 136 -6.55 9.82 3.51
C PHE A 136 -5.76 8.51 3.51
N ALA A 137 -6.42 7.35 3.54
CA ALA A 137 -5.77 6.04 3.41
C ALA A 137 -5.02 5.94 2.08
N MET A 138 -5.70 6.25 0.99
CA MET A 138 -5.12 6.26 -0.36
C MET A 138 -3.91 7.20 -0.45
N PHE A 139 -4.04 8.41 0.12
CA PHE A 139 -2.95 9.39 0.13
C PHE A 139 -1.74 8.90 0.94
N LEU A 140 -1.95 8.37 2.15
CA LEU A 140 -0.90 7.83 3.00
C LEU A 140 -0.21 6.60 2.38
N GLU A 141 -0.96 5.70 1.73
CA GLU A 141 -0.37 4.56 1.00
C GLU A 141 0.45 5.02 -0.20
N THR A 142 -0.04 6.00 -0.96
CA THR A 142 0.71 6.57 -2.09
C THR A 142 2.01 7.20 -1.62
N LEU A 143 1.98 7.96 -0.51
CA LEU A 143 3.18 8.51 0.11
C LEU A 143 4.14 7.41 0.59
N ALA A 144 3.64 6.36 1.24
CA ALA A 144 4.45 5.24 1.70
C ALA A 144 5.15 4.51 0.54
N LEU A 145 4.44 4.30 -0.57
CA LEU A 145 5.00 3.71 -1.79
C LEU A 145 6.02 4.62 -2.45
N TRP A 146 5.74 5.92 -2.53
CA TRP A 146 6.67 6.90 -3.10
C TRP A 146 7.99 6.96 -2.32
N LEU A 147 7.92 6.99 -0.98
CA LEU A 147 9.09 6.93 -0.11
C LEU A 147 9.88 5.62 -0.29
N SER A 148 9.18 4.48 -0.40
CA SER A 148 9.82 3.18 -0.62
C SER A 148 10.54 3.10 -1.98
N ARG A 149 9.91 3.57 -3.06
CA ARG A 149 10.53 3.64 -4.39
C ARG A 149 11.73 4.58 -4.41
N ARG A 150 11.64 5.72 -3.72
CA ARG A 150 12.77 6.68 -3.60
C ARG A 150 13.97 6.06 -2.89
N SER A 151 13.75 5.30 -1.83
CA SER A 151 14.81 4.58 -1.11
C SER A 151 15.48 3.52 -2.01
N GLN A 152 14.70 2.74 -2.76
CA GLN A 152 15.23 1.74 -3.69
C GLN A 152 16.08 2.37 -4.80
N ASN A 153 15.58 3.43 -5.45
CA ASN A 153 16.30 4.15 -6.50
C ASN A 153 17.61 4.80 -6.01
N ALA A 154 17.67 5.22 -4.74
CA ALA A 154 18.91 5.74 -4.15
C ALA A 154 19.95 4.63 -3.95
N SER A 155 19.52 3.43 -3.54
CA SER A 155 20.40 2.28 -3.30
C SER A 155 20.96 1.65 -4.58
N SER A 156 20.20 1.64 -5.68
CA SER A 156 20.67 1.10 -6.97
C SER A 156 21.79 1.95 -7.59
N SER A 157 21.82 3.26 -7.33
CA SER A 157 22.89 4.14 -7.83
C SER A 157 24.26 3.92 -7.18
N GLN A 158 24.34 3.24 -6.04
CA GLN A 158 25.61 2.88 -5.40
C GLN A 158 26.21 1.56 -5.89
N HIS A 159 25.41 0.67 -6.50
CA HIS A 159 25.91 -0.66 -6.90
C HIS A 159 26.59 -0.68 -8.29
N GLU A 160 26.58 0.44 -9.04
CA GLU A 160 27.11 0.56 -10.41
C GLU A 160 28.52 1.19 -10.49
N LYS A 161 29.34 1.05 -9.43
CA LYS A 161 30.79 1.32 -9.49
C LYS A 161 31.58 0.15 -8.92
N HIS A 162 31.50 -1.01 -9.57
CA HIS A 162 32.60 -1.96 -9.51
C HIS A 162 33.37 -1.89 -10.84
N ASP A 163 34.53 -1.28 -10.74
CA ASP A 163 35.51 -0.99 -11.80
C ASP A 163 36.08 -2.27 -12.43
N PRO A 164 35.92 -2.53 -13.75
CA PRO A 164 36.70 -3.55 -14.45
C PRO A 164 37.85 -2.87 -15.22
N ARG A 165 38.70 -2.10 -14.55
CA ARG A 165 39.96 -1.60 -15.14
C ARG A 165 41.12 -1.66 -14.15
N THR A 166 41.60 -2.85 -13.83
CA THR A 166 43.02 -3.03 -13.52
C THR A 166 43.51 -4.45 -13.81
N SER A 167 43.86 -4.71 -15.06
CA SER A 167 45.00 -5.57 -15.41
C SER A 167 45.45 -5.24 -16.84
N VAL A 168 45.96 -4.03 -17.01
CA VAL A 168 46.77 -3.68 -18.19
C VAL A 168 48.08 -4.44 -18.08
N HIS A 169 48.22 -5.45 -18.94
CA HIS A 169 49.39 -5.71 -19.79
C HIS A 169 50.76 -5.27 -19.24
N SER A 170 51.61 -6.24 -18.89
CA SER A 170 53.07 -6.06 -18.85
C SER A 170 53.69 -7.09 -19.78
N ASP A 171 54.16 -6.59 -20.93
CA ASP A 171 54.97 -7.32 -21.90
C ASP A 171 56.37 -7.63 -21.35
N THR A 172 56.79 -8.88 -21.58
CA THR A 172 58.11 -9.32 -22.08
C THR A 172 59.40 -8.75 -21.46
N ARG A 173 60.10 -9.59 -20.67
CA ARG A 173 61.59 -9.68 -20.66
C ARG A 173 62.09 -11.01 -20.06
N LEU A 174 62.70 -11.85 -20.90
CA LEU A 174 63.71 -12.87 -20.51
C LEU A 174 64.96 -12.15 -19.94
N PRO A 175 65.72 -12.72 -18.98
CA PRO A 175 66.59 -13.89 -19.23
C PRO A 175 66.80 -14.88 -18.06
N GLY A 176 67.33 -16.07 -18.40
CA GLY A 176 68.38 -16.72 -17.60
C GLY A 176 67.99 -17.90 -16.70
N ASP A 177 68.35 -19.09 -17.16
CA ASP A 177 68.94 -20.22 -16.42
C ASP A 177 68.28 -20.77 -15.15
N HIS A 178 67.76 -22.01 -15.23
CA HIS A 178 68.44 -23.20 -14.70
C HIS A 178 67.61 -24.50 -14.84
N ASN A 179 68.36 -25.58 -15.12
CA ASN A 179 68.05 -26.99 -14.89
C ASN A 179 67.06 -27.72 -15.80
N ASN A 180 67.62 -28.53 -16.72
CA ASN A 180 67.21 -29.92 -16.91
C ASN A 180 68.34 -30.77 -17.53
N THR A 181 68.89 -31.65 -16.69
CA THR A 181 69.19 -33.08 -16.88
C THR A 181 69.29 -33.64 -18.32
N GLN A 182 70.47 -34.15 -18.74
CA GLN A 182 70.67 -35.56 -19.17
C GLN A 182 72.13 -35.94 -19.55
N GLU A 183 72.60 -37.07 -18.96
CA GLU A 183 73.60 -38.09 -19.38
C GLU A 183 75.05 -37.71 -19.77
N PRO A 184 76.09 -38.52 -19.40
CA PRO A 184 76.23 -39.91 -19.88
C PRO A 184 76.87 -40.97 -18.92
N THR A 185 76.47 -42.24 -19.14
CA THR A 185 77.33 -43.45 -19.28
C THR A 185 78.41 -43.80 -18.23
N ALA A 186 78.23 -44.91 -17.48
CA ALA A 186 79.07 -46.14 -17.50
C ALA A 186 79.03 -47.00 -16.20
N THR A 187 78.72 -48.29 -16.40
CA THR A 187 79.00 -49.56 -15.64
C THR A 187 80.45 -49.62 -15.06
N PRO A 188 80.85 -50.45 -14.05
CA PRO A 188 80.38 -51.82 -13.69
C PRO A 188 80.28 -52.25 -12.20
N ALA A 189 79.55 -53.38 -12.03
CA ALA A 189 79.76 -54.54 -11.14
C ALA A 189 79.81 -54.42 -9.60
N GLN A 190 79.09 -55.32 -8.91
CA GLN A 190 79.62 -56.42 -8.05
C GLN A 190 78.50 -57.04 -7.15
N VAL A 191 78.39 -58.39 -7.15
CA VAL A 191 78.18 -59.31 -6.00
C VAL A 191 76.82 -59.21 -5.26
N VAL A 192 75.91 -60.20 -5.23
CA VAL A 192 75.95 -61.65 -4.92
C VAL A 192 74.85 -62.37 -5.71
#